data_AF-A0A7Y5M8K8-F1
#
_entry.id   AF-A0A7Y5M8K8-F1
#
_cell.length_a   1.000
_cell.length_b   1.000
_cell.length_c   1.000
_cell.angle_alpha   90.00
_cell.angle_beta   90.00
_cell.angle_gamma   90.00
#
_symmetry.space_group_name_H-M   'P 1'
#
loop_
_entity.id
_entity.type
_entity.pdbx_description
1 polymer ?
#
loop_
_entity_poly.entity_id
_entity_poly.type
_entity_poly.pdbx_seq_one_letter_code
_entity_poly.pdbx_strand_id
1 'polypeptide(L)'
;MQAHHASETELWVRIFKKASGQASVTWNDCLVAAIAWGWSDGKRKSLDDTSFLQSLTPRRARSNWSQKNVQHAERLIAQGRMQAAGLVHAEAARSDGRWATAYAGSATMVMPEDFLAALQQDPVAHDFYVTLKRQSQFTIYHRLHSAKRPETRERRLVELVAKLARGESS
;
A
#
# COMPACT_ATOMS: atom_id res chain seq x y z
N MET A 1 3.13 9.84 -18.73
CA MET A 1 2.33 8.59 -18.69
C MET A 1 1.84 8.22 -20.08
N GLN A 2 0.95 9.00 -20.70
CA GLN A 2 0.38 8.68 -22.03
C GLN A 2 1.39 8.16 -23.07
N ALA A 3 2.51 8.86 -23.28
CA ALA A 3 3.51 8.46 -24.28
C ALA A 3 4.40 7.25 -23.91
N HIS A 4 4.50 6.89 -22.63
CA HIS A 4 5.62 6.05 -22.13
C HIS A 4 5.20 4.92 -21.17
N HIS A 5 3.89 4.81 -20.86
CA HIS A 5 3.40 3.89 -19.84
C HIS A 5 3.65 2.39 -20.13
N ALA A 6 3.95 2.05 -21.40
CA ALA A 6 4.22 0.69 -21.85
C ALA A 6 5.72 0.40 -22.07
N SER A 7 6.58 1.42 -22.13
CA SER A 7 8.02 1.27 -22.44
C SER A 7 8.92 1.54 -21.23
N GLU A 8 8.50 2.39 -20.30
CA GLU A 8 9.30 2.77 -19.13
C GLU A 8 9.01 1.89 -17.92
N THR A 9 10.05 1.56 -17.16
CA THR A 9 9.94 0.71 -15.97
C THR A 9 9.81 1.51 -14.66
N GLU A 10 10.16 2.80 -14.70
CA GLU A 10 10.07 3.70 -13.55
C GLU A 10 10.00 5.16 -14.03
N LEU A 11 9.21 5.99 -13.35
CA LEU A 11 9.17 7.43 -13.52
C LEU A 11 9.35 8.10 -12.16
N TRP A 12 10.13 9.17 -12.09
CA TRP A 12 10.26 10.00 -10.89
C TRP A 12 9.61 11.36 -11.12
N VAL A 13 8.63 11.70 -10.28
CA VAL A 13 7.94 12.99 -10.32
C VAL A 13 8.45 13.87 -9.20
N ARG A 14 8.99 15.04 -9.54
CA ARG A 14 9.30 16.08 -8.54
C ARG A 14 8.02 16.76 -8.08
N ILE A 15 7.82 16.79 -6.78
CA ILE A 15 6.68 17.40 -6.11
C ILE A 15 7.19 18.45 -5.13
N PHE A 16 6.72 19.69 -5.27
CA PHE A 16 7.03 20.73 -4.30
C PHE A 16 6.16 20.58 -3.05
N LYS A 17 6.77 20.80 -1.88
CA LYS A 17 6.10 20.79 -0.58
C LYS A 17 5.16 22.01 -0.52
N LYS A 18 3.99 21.87 0.10
CA LYS A 18 3.04 23.00 0.24
C LYS A 18 3.67 24.27 0.84
N ALA A 19 4.60 24.09 1.78
CA ALA A 19 5.31 25.19 2.44
C ALA A 19 6.27 25.97 1.53
N SER A 20 6.59 25.48 0.31
CA SER A 20 7.46 26.20 -0.61
C SER A 20 6.76 27.37 -1.33
N GLY A 21 5.43 27.45 -1.28
CA GLY A 21 4.64 28.43 -2.03
C GLY A 21 4.59 28.19 -3.55
N GLN A 22 5.28 27.16 -4.06
CA GLN A 22 5.31 26.85 -5.49
C GLN A 22 4.16 25.91 -5.87
N ALA A 23 3.44 26.27 -6.94
CA ALA A 23 2.40 25.42 -7.50
C ALA A 23 2.98 24.09 -7.99
N SER A 24 2.38 22.98 -7.56
CA SER A 24 2.85 21.63 -7.92
C SER A 24 1.71 20.63 -7.81
N VAL A 25 1.81 19.53 -8.56
CA VAL A 25 0.94 18.36 -8.39
C VAL A 25 1.14 17.78 -6.99
N THR A 26 0.07 17.26 -6.40
CA THR A 26 0.16 16.55 -5.13
C THR A 26 0.53 15.08 -5.35
N TRP A 27 0.99 14.41 -4.29
CA TRP A 27 1.16 12.95 -4.32
C TRP A 27 -0.15 12.23 -4.71
N ASN A 28 -1.30 12.75 -4.26
CA ASN A 28 -2.59 12.17 -4.59
C ASN A 28 -2.92 12.32 -6.09
N ASP A 29 -2.52 13.42 -6.72
CA ASP A 29 -2.67 13.60 -8.16
C ASP A 29 -1.81 12.59 -8.93
N CYS A 30 -0.56 12.39 -8.49
CA CYS A 30 0.32 11.37 -9.06
C CYS A 30 -0.26 9.96 -8.90
N LEU A 31 -0.82 9.63 -7.73
CA LEU A 31 -1.45 8.34 -7.47
C LEU A 31 -2.66 8.10 -8.39
N VAL A 32 -3.57 9.08 -8.50
CA VAL A 32 -4.76 8.99 -9.35
C VAL A 32 -4.36 8.83 -10.82
N ALA A 33 -3.37 9.60 -11.29
CA ALA A 33 -2.82 9.44 -12.63
C ALA A 33 -2.19 8.05 -12.84
N ALA A 34 -1.41 7.56 -11.87
CA ALA A 34 -0.80 6.24 -11.95
C ALA A 34 -1.86 5.14 -12.06
N ILE A 35 -2.89 5.16 -11.21
CA ILE A 35 -3.99 4.18 -11.25
C ILE A 35 -4.68 4.17 -12.62
N ALA A 36 -4.97 5.36 -13.16
CA ALA A 36 -5.64 5.49 -14.47
C ALA A 36 -4.88 4.78 -15.60
N TRP A 37 -3.54 4.75 -15.53
CA TRP A 37 -2.65 4.20 -16.55
C TRP A 37 -2.09 2.81 -16.19
N GLY A 38 -2.56 2.16 -15.12
CA GLY A 38 -2.09 0.82 -14.73
C GLY A 38 -0.75 0.83 -13.97
N TRP A 39 -0.42 1.95 -13.34
CA TRP A 39 0.79 2.14 -12.56
C TRP A 39 0.47 2.22 -11.05
N SER A 40 1.51 2.18 -10.22
CA SER A 40 1.44 2.36 -8.77
C SER A 40 2.55 3.28 -8.29
N ASP A 41 2.33 3.93 -7.15
CA ASP A 41 3.37 4.68 -6.47
C ASP A 41 4.38 3.76 -5.77
N GLY A 42 5.62 4.22 -5.70
CA GLY A 42 6.72 3.52 -5.05
C GLY A 42 7.36 4.38 -3.96
N LYS A 43 8.69 4.36 -3.95
CA LYS A 43 9.52 5.09 -3.00
C LYS A 43 9.35 6.61 -3.15
N ARG A 44 9.34 7.28 -2.01
CA ARG A 44 9.53 8.73 -1.88
C ARG A 44 10.97 9.01 -1.50
N LYS A 45 11.60 9.98 -2.15
CA LYS A 45 12.98 10.42 -1.86
C LYS A 45 13.00 11.93 -1.64
N SER A 46 13.63 12.39 -0.56
CA SER A 46 13.86 13.84 -0.39
C SER A 46 14.79 14.33 -1.51
N LEU A 47 14.48 15.47 -2.11
CA LEU A 47 15.33 16.07 -3.13
C LEU A 47 16.05 17.29 -2.55
N ASP A 48 15.29 18.19 -1.92
CA ASP A 48 15.78 19.42 -1.31
C ASP A 48 14.79 19.90 -0.22
N ASP A 49 15.04 21.10 0.32
CA ASP A 49 14.23 21.68 1.39
C ASP A 49 12.80 21.97 0.94
N THR A 50 12.56 22.19 -0.35
CA THR A 50 11.28 22.63 -0.88
C THR A 50 10.54 21.56 -1.67
N SER A 51 11.17 20.41 -1.95
CA SER A 51 10.62 19.38 -2.84
C SER A 51 11.10 17.96 -2.53
N PHE A 52 10.40 16.98 -3.10
CA PHE A 52 10.75 15.58 -3.02
C PHE A 52 10.42 14.88 -4.34
N LEU A 53 11.01 13.71 -4.57
CA LEU A 53 10.70 12.84 -5.70
C LEU A 53 9.76 11.72 -5.25
N GLN A 54 8.75 11.45 -6.08
CA GLN A 54 7.86 10.30 -5.97
C GLN A 54 8.09 9.38 -7.17
N SER A 55 8.51 8.14 -6.92
CA SER A 55 8.57 7.13 -7.99
C SER A 55 7.18 6.59 -8.31
N LEU A 56 6.96 6.31 -9.58
CA LEU A 56 5.82 5.59 -10.13
C LEU A 56 6.37 4.43 -10.95
N THR A 57 5.75 3.26 -10.84
CA THR A 57 6.18 2.06 -11.57
C THR A 57 4.97 1.34 -12.18
N PRO A 58 5.12 0.63 -13.30
CA PRO A 58 4.06 -0.21 -13.83
C PRO A 58 3.60 -1.23 -12.78
N ARG A 59 2.29 -1.41 -12.66
CA ARG A 59 1.74 -2.39 -11.73
C ARG A 59 2.03 -3.79 -12.27
N ARG A 60 2.63 -4.65 -11.44
CA ARG A 60 2.76 -6.08 -11.80
C ARG A 60 1.39 -6.75 -11.82
N ALA A 61 1.23 -7.78 -12.65
CA ALA A 61 -0.04 -8.50 -12.84
C ALA A 61 -0.71 -8.90 -11.51
N ARG A 62 0.08 -9.37 -10.54
CA ARG A 62 -0.40 -9.83 -9.22
C ARG A 62 -0.12 -8.87 -8.07
N SER A 63 0.07 -7.57 -8.33
CA SER A 63 0.24 -6.57 -7.28
C SER A 63 -1.00 -6.48 -6.39
N ASN A 64 -0.79 -6.26 -5.10
CA ASN A 64 -1.89 -6.06 -4.15
C ASN A 64 -2.58 -4.71 -4.39
N TRP A 65 -3.83 -4.62 -3.95
CA TRP A 65 -4.63 -3.40 -3.97
C TRP A 65 -4.95 -2.95 -2.55
N SER A 66 -4.90 -1.64 -2.33
CA SER A 66 -5.45 -1.01 -1.13
C SER A 66 -6.90 -0.62 -1.40
N GLN A 67 -7.73 -0.53 -0.37
CA GLN A 67 -9.10 -0.03 -0.49
C GLN A 67 -9.13 1.38 -1.07
N LYS A 68 -8.15 2.24 -0.73
CA LYS A 68 -8.01 3.58 -1.31
C LYS A 68 -7.77 3.53 -2.83
N ASN A 69 -6.92 2.63 -3.30
CA ASN A 69 -6.66 2.48 -4.74
C ASN A 69 -7.89 1.93 -5.47
N VAL A 70 -8.62 0.99 -4.85
CA VAL A 70 -9.91 0.50 -5.36
C VAL A 70 -10.90 1.66 -5.51
N GLN A 71 -11.11 2.46 -4.47
CA GLN A 71 -12.02 3.62 -4.51
C GLN A 71 -11.63 4.64 -5.60
N HIS A 72 -10.34 4.92 -5.76
CA HIS A 72 -9.87 5.78 -6.84
C HIS A 72 -10.13 5.17 -8.22
N ALA A 73 -9.87 3.88 -8.40
CA ALA A 73 -10.12 3.17 -9.65
C ALA A 73 -11.61 3.15 -10.00
N GLU A 74 -12.50 2.87 -9.04
CA GLU A 74 -13.95 2.88 -9.23
C GLU A 74 -14.44 4.26 -9.70
N ARG A 75 -13.98 5.32 -9.02
CA ARG A 75 -14.30 6.69 -9.41
C ARG A 75 -13.78 7.01 -10.82
N LEU A 76 -12.57 6.59 -11.17
CA LEU A 76 -12.00 6.82 -12.50
C LEU A 76 -12.78 6.08 -13.59
N ILE A 77 -13.22 4.84 -13.32
CA ILE A 77 -14.04 4.04 -14.23
C ILE A 77 -15.40 4.71 -14.43
N ALA A 78 -16.08 5.09 -13.33
CA ALA A 78 -17.38 5.75 -13.39
C ALA A 78 -17.33 7.09 -14.15
N GLN A 79 -16.20 7.79 -14.10
CA GLN A 79 -15.98 9.06 -14.81
C GLN A 79 -15.49 8.89 -16.26
N GLY A 80 -15.28 7.67 -16.76
CA GLY A 80 -14.70 7.43 -18.09
C GLY A 80 -13.24 7.91 -18.21
N ARG A 81 -12.53 8.09 -17.09
CA ARG A 81 -11.15 8.60 -17.04
C ARG A 81 -10.11 7.49 -16.87
N MET A 82 -10.54 6.28 -16.53
CA MET A 82 -9.69 5.10 -16.51
C MET A 82 -9.25 4.77 -17.95
N GLN A 83 -7.96 4.48 -18.14
CA GLN A 83 -7.42 4.09 -19.44
C GLN A 83 -7.39 2.57 -19.59
N ALA A 84 -7.24 2.07 -20.82
CA ALA A 84 -7.20 0.63 -21.11
C ALA A 84 -6.16 -0.12 -20.26
N ALA A 85 -4.94 0.43 -20.12
CA ALA A 85 -3.89 -0.15 -19.29
C ALA A 85 -4.28 -0.26 -17.80
N GLY A 86 -5.01 0.73 -17.26
CA GLY A 86 -5.54 0.69 -15.89
C GLY A 86 -6.65 -0.34 -15.72
N LEU A 87 -7.56 -0.42 -16.70
CA LEU A 87 -8.67 -1.39 -16.71
C LEU A 87 -8.17 -2.84 -16.63
N VAL A 88 -7.15 -3.20 -17.42
CA VAL A 88 -6.57 -4.55 -17.42
C VAL A 88 -6.19 -5.00 -16.00
N HIS A 89 -5.56 -4.12 -15.21
CA HIS A 89 -5.18 -4.45 -13.84
C HIS A 89 -6.35 -4.48 -12.86
N ALA A 90 -7.36 -3.63 -13.06
CA ALA A 90 -8.57 -3.62 -12.25
C ALA A 90 -9.39 -4.90 -12.47
N GLU A 91 -9.59 -5.29 -13.73
CA GLU A 91 -10.30 -6.51 -14.12
C GLU A 91 -9.58 -7.76 -13.63
N ALA A 92 -8.27 -7.86 -13.83
CA ALA A 92 -7.48 -8.99 -13.32
C ALA A 92 -7.56 -9.12 -11.79
N ALA A 93 -7.63 -7.99 -11.06
CA ALA A 93 -7.78 -8.01 -9.61
C ALA A 93 -9.19 -8.38 -9.15
N ARG A 94 -10.22 -8.04 -9.94
CA ARG A 94 -11.60 -8.48 -9.69
C ARG A 94 -11.73 -9.98 -9.91
N SER A 95 -11.19 -10.50 -11.02
CA SER A 95 -11.30 -11.91 -11.38
C SER A 95 -10.58 -12.84 -10.39
N ASP A 96 -9.47 -12.39 -9.79
CA ASP A 96 -8.68 -13.21 -8.86
C ASP A 96 -8.90 -12.86 -7.37
N GLY A 97 -9.91 -12.04 -7.05
CA GLY A 97 -10.33 -11.72 -5.69
C GLY A 97 -9.46 -10.69 -4.95
N ARG A 98 -8.35 -10.21 -5.52
CA ARG A 98 -7.52 -9.14 -4.91
C ARG A 98 -8.27 -7.83 -4.73
N TRP A 99 -9.26 -7.56 -5.58
CA TRP A 99 -10.11 -6.39 -5.47
C TRP A 99 -10.97 -6.43 -4.21
N ALA A 100 -11.64 -7.56 -3.96
CA ALA A 100 -12.49 -7.77 -2.80
C ALA A 100 -11.68 -7.84 -1.50
N THR A 101 -10.46 -8.39 -1.56
CA THR A 101 -9.55 -8.52 -0.41
C THR A 101 -8.57 -7.35 -0.28
N ALA A 102 -8.87 -6.20 -0.88
CA ALA A 102 -8.00 -5.04 -0.80
C ALA A 102 -7.76 -4.60 0.65
N TYR A 103 -6.51 -4.31 0.99
CA TYR A 103 -6.13 -4.01 2.37
C TYR A 103 -6.57 -2.60 2.79
N ALA A 104 -6.97 -2.45 4.05
CA ALA A 104 -7.38 -1.18 4.63
C ALA A 104 -6.19 -0.24 4.85
N GLY A 105 -6.45 1.06 4.96
CA GLY A 105 -5.43 2.03 5.36
C GLY A 105 -5.14 1.95 6.87
N SER A 106 -4.00 2.49 7.31
CA SER A 106 -3.61 2.50 8.73
C SER A 106 -4.69 3.08 9.67
N ALA A 107 -5.50 4.04 9.22
CA ALA A 107 -6.59 4.58 10.01
C ALA A 107 -7.70 3.55 10.26
N THR A 108 -8.11 2.82 9.22
CA THR A 108 -9.28 1.91 9.25
C THR A 108 -8.92 0.43 9.36
N MET A 109 -7.63 0.09 9.49
CA MET A 109 -7.21 -1.30 9.63
C MET A 109 -7.76 -1.94 10.91
N VAL A 110 -8.15 -3.20 10.77
CA VAL A 110 -8.53 -4.08 11.87
C VAL A 110 -7.52 -5.22 11.88
N MET A 111 -6.94 -5.51 13.05
CA MET A 111 -5.99 -6.61 13.16
C MET A 111 -6.72 -7.95 13.05
N PRO A 112 -6.12 -8.95 12.38
CA PRO A 112 -6.68 -10.30 12.33
C PRO A 112 -6.88 -10.90 13.73
N GLU A 113 -8.04 -11.52 13.95
CA GLU A 113 -8.40 -12.09 15.26
C GLU A 113 -7.43 -13.16 15.72
N ASP A 114 -6.93 -13.99 14.81
CA ASP A 114 -5.95 -15.04 15.11
C ASP A 114 -4.59 -14.48 15.56
N PHE A 115 -4.18 -13.31 15.06
CA PHE A 115 -3.01 -12.61 15.57
C PHE A 115 -3.25 -12.08 16.99
N LEU A 116 -4.43 -11.53 17.27
CA LEU A 116 -4.78 -11.08 18.62
C LEU A 116 -4.86 -12.24 19.61
N ALA A 117 -5.44 -13.38 19.19
CA ALA A 117 -5.48 -14.60 19.99
C ALA A 117 -4.07 -15.13 20.28
N ALA A 118 -3.16 -15.08 19.30
CA ALA A 118 -1.77 -15.47 19.51
C ALA A 118 -1.04 -14.55 20.50
N LEU A 119 -1.29 -13.24 20.48
CA LEU A 119 -0.74 -12.32 21.49
C LEU A 119 -1.26 -12.62 22.89
N GLN A 120 -2.52 -13.03 23.05
CA GLN A 120 -3.06 -13.38 24.37
C GLN A 120 -2.37 -14.59 25.01
N GLN A 121 -1.72 -15.45 24.21
CA GLN A 121 -0.92 -16.57 24.71
C GLN A 121 0.50 -16.18 25.13
N ASP A 122 0.95 -14.96 24.81
CA ASP A 122 2.28 -14.43 25.15
C ASP A 122 2.14 -13.02 25.75
N PRO A 123 2.04 -12.90 27.09
CA PRO A 123 1.85 -11.61 27.76
C PRO A 123 2.95 -10.59 27.45
N VAL A 124 4.20 -11.03 27.25
CA VAL A 124 5.32 -10.14 26.93
C VAL A 124 5.14 -9.52 25.54
N ALA A 125 4.78 -10.35 24.55
CA ALA A 125 4.48 -9.87 23.21
C ALA A 125 3.25 -8.95 23.19
N HIS A 126 2.20 -9.29 23.94
CA HIS A 126 1.00 -8.48 24.07
C HIS A 126 1.30 -7.09 24.63
N ASP A 127 2.01 -7.01 25.76
CA ASP A 127 2.28 -5.75 26.43
C ASP A 127 3.15 -4.83 25.55
N PHE A 128 4.13 -5.40 24.86
CA PHE A 128 4.91 -4.63 23.90
C PHE A 128 4.06 -4.17 22.70
N TYR A 129 3.19 -5.04 22.15
CA TYR A 129 2.29 -4.69 21.05
C TYR A 129 1.38 -3.50 21.38
N VAL A 130 0.84 -3.43 22.60
CA VAL A 130 -0.03 -2.32 23.04
C VAL A 130 0.71 -0.98 23.04
N THR A 131 2.04 -0.98 23.24
CA THR A 131 2.86 0.25 23.21
C THR A 131 3.13 0.76 21.79
N LEU A 132 2.89 -0.06 20.77
CA LEU A 132 3.24 0.28 19.39
C LEU A 132 2.39 1.42 18.84
N LYS A 133 3.06 2.34 18.16
CA LYS A 133 2.40 3.35 17.34
C LYS A 133 1.62 2.69 16.20
N ARG A 134 0.55 3.33 15.76
CA ARG A 134 -0.33 2.88 14.67
C ARG A 134 0.42 2.53 13.37
N GLN A 135 1.54 3.20 13.09
CA GLN A 135 2.40 2.91 11.95
C GLN A 135 3.07 1.53 12.05
N SER A 136 3.61 1.16 13.21
CA SER A 136 4.22 -0.16 13.43
C SER A 136 3.16 -1.26 13.39
N GLN A 137 2.01 -1.02 14.02
CA GLN A 137 0.85 -1.92 13.89
C GLN A 137 0.43 -2.12 12.43
N PHE A 138 0.52 -1.07 11.58
CA PHE A 138 0.18 -1.17 10.17
C PHE A 138 1.18 -2.02 9.38
N THR A 139 2.47 -1.95 9.73
CA THR A 139 3.48 -2.85 9.17
C THR A 139 3.14 -4.31 9.47
N ILE A 140 2.74 -4.63 10.71
CA ILE A 140 2.31 -5.97 11.13
C ILE A 140 1.06 -6.41 10.36
N TYR A 141 0.00 -5.58 10.38
CA TYR A 141 -1.24 -5.78 9.63
C TYR A 141 -0.96 -6.11 8.15
N HIS A 142 -0.20 -5.25 7.48
CA HIS A 142 0.07 -5.40 6.06
C HIS A 142 0.94 -6.63 5.78
N ARG A 143 1.88 -6.98 6.67
CA ARG A 143 2.71 -8.19 6.54
C ARG A 143 1.86 -9.46 6.62
N LEU A 144 0.86 -9.50 7.49
CA LEU A 144 -0.09 -10.62 7.57
C LEU A 144 -1.04 -10.63 6.37
N HIS A 145 -1.67 -9.49 6.05
CA HIS A 145 -2.67 -9.38 5.00
C HIS A 145 -2.11 -9.63 3.60
N SER A 146 -0.86 -9.25 3.34
CA SER A 146 -0.22 -9.44 2.03
C SER A 146 0.25 -10.87 1.74
N ALA A 147 0.17 -11.79 2.72
CA ALA A 147 0.59 -13.17 2.56
C ALA A 147 -0.47 -13.96 1.77
N LYS A 148 -0.11 -14.36 0.54
CA LYS A 148 -1.03 -15.05 -0.38
C LYS A 148 -1.23 -16.54 -0.10
N ARG A 149 -0.30 -17.16 0.63
CA ARG A 149 -0.30 -18.59 0.95
C ARG A 149 -0.53 -18.76 2.45
N PRO A 150 -1.44 -19.65 2.89
CA PRO A 150 -1.72 -19.86 4.31
C PRO A 150 -0.47 -20.15 5.14
N GLU A 151 0.43 -21.00 4.63
CA GLU A 151 1.66 -21.41 5.33
C GLU A 151 2.63 -20.23 5.49
N THR A 152 2.67 -19.34 4.49
CA THR A 152 3.47 -18.10 4.58
C THR A 152 2.88 -17.13 5.60
N ARG A 153 1.56 -17.08 5.71
CA ARG A 153 0.87 -16.20 6.66
C ARG A 153 1.09 -16.68 8.10
N GLU A 154 0.93 -17.98 8.33
CA GLU A 154 1.17 -18.62 9.63
C GLU A 154 2.61 -18.41 10.09
N ARG A 155 3.60 -18.69 9.23
CA ARG A 155 5.01 -18.43 9.54
C ARG A 155 5.25 -16.97 9.93
N ARG A 156 4.68 -16.01 9.18
CA ARG A 156 4.81 -14.57 9.49
C ARG A 156 4.18 -14.23 10.83
N LEU A 157 3.04 -14.82 11.17
CA LEU A 157 2.37 -14.62 12.46
C LEU A 157 3.29 -15.06 13.60
N VAL A 158 3.81 -16.29 13.54
CA VAL A 158 4.72 -16.83 14.57
C VAL A 158 5.97 -15.95 14.72
N GLU A 159 6.60 -15.57 13.60
CA GLU A 159 7.76 -14.67 13.61
C GLU A 159 7.45 -13.30 14.22
N LEU A 160 6.27 -12.74 13.95
CA LEU A 160 5.85 -11.44 14.46
C LEU A 160 5.63 -11.49 15.97
N VAL A 161 4.94 -12.51 16.49
CA VAL A 161 4.74 -12.68 17.94
C VAL A 161 6.10 -12.85 18.63
N ALA A 162 6.97 -13.72 18.11
CA ALA A 162 8.31 -13.91 18.67
C ALA A 162 9.17 -12.62 18.66
N LYS A 163 9.04 -11.77 17.63
CA LYS A 163 9.69 -10.45 17.58
C LYS A 163 9.17 -9.51 18.66
N LEU A 164 7.85 -9.45 18.83
CA LEU A 164 7.22 -8.61 19.83
C LEU A 164 7.61 -9.04 21.25
N ALA A 165 7.73 -10.35 21.51
CA ALA A 165 8.22 -10.89 22.78
C ALA A 165 9.66 -10.44 23.11
N ARG A 166 10.46 -10.05 22.09
CA ARG A 166 11.80 -9.48 22.26
C ARG A 166 11.83 -7.95 22.29
N GLY A 167 10.68 -7.27 22.21
CA GLY A 167 10.60 -5.81 22.14
C GLY A 167 10.97 -5.21 20.78
N GLU A 168 10.84 -5.99 19.69
CA GLU A 168 11.16 -5.55 18.32
C GLU A 168 9.87 -5.19 17.56
N SER A 169 9.80 -3.99 16.96
CA SER A 169 8.54 -3.43 16.43
C SER A 169 8.22 -3.71 14.95
N SER A 170 9.11 -4.34 14.19
CA SER A 170 8.87 -4.99 12.87
C SER A 170 10.16 -5.48 12.25
#